data_AF-A0A961YY78-F1
#
_entry.id   AF-A0A961YY78-F1
#
_cell.length_a   1.000
_cell.length_b   1.000
_cell.length_c   1.000
_cell.angle_alpha   90.00
_cell.angle_beta   90.00
_cell.angle_gamma   90.00
#
_symmetry.space_group_name_H-M   'P 1'
#
loop_
_entity.id
_entity.type
_entity.pdbx_description
1 polymer ?
#
loop_
_entity_poly.entity_id
_entity_poly.type
_entity_poly.pdbx_seq_one_letter_code
_entity_poly.pdbx_strand_id
1 'polypeptide(L)'
;MSEEALRAIAAELARLADLAERNAPPPSAMPDLAAADAFVWQPEAKRLQPVARVSRVDLSLLKGIDRMRDILLENTERFARGLPANNVLLWGARGMGKSSLVKAAHASVNLMEGVLPAKLIEIHREDIETLPELMALLREAPYRVILFCDDLSFDGGDTSYKSLKAALEGGIEGRPENVVFYATSNRRHLLPRDMMENERSTAINPGEAVEEKVSLSDRFGLWLGFH
;
A
#
# COMPACT_ATOMS: atom_id res chain seq x y z
N MET A 1 29.14 38.45 -18.75
CA MET A 1 29.92 37.22 -18.48
C MET A 1 30.79 36.94 -19.70
N SER A 2 32.07 36.60 -19.53
CA SER A 2 32.95 36.31 -20.67
C SER A 2 32.60 34.96 -21.31
N GLU A 3 32.82 34.85 -22.62
CA GLU A 3 32.60 33.61 -23.38
C GLU A 3 33.42 32.43 -22.82
N GLU A 4 34.59 32.75 -22.26
CA GLU A 4 35.50 31.83 -21.60
C GLU A 4 34.92 31.25 -20.30
N ALA A 5 34.23 32.07 -19.51
CA ALA A 5 33.52 31.62 -18.32
C ALA A 5 32.33 30.70 -18.68
N LEU A 6 31.65 30.99 -19.79
CA LEU A 6 30.54 30.14 -20.28
C LEU A 6 31.05 28.75 -20.70
N ARG A 7 32.19 28.69 -21.39
CA ARG A 7 32.83 27.43 -21.81
C ARG A 7 33.31 26.61 -20.61
N ALA A 8 33.89 27.26 -19.60
CA ALA A 8 34.32 26.59 -18.38
C ALA A 8 33.12 25.98 -17.60
N ILE A 9 32.02 26.72 -17.49
CA ILE A 9 30.78 26.21 -16.86
C ILE A 9 30.21 25.04 -17.64
N ALA A 10 30.14 25.13 -18.97
CA ALA A 10 29.64 24.04 -19.82
C ALA A 10 30.49 22.76 -19.69
N ALA A 11 31.81 22.90 -19.63
CA ALA A 11 32.72 21.77 -19.43
C ALA A 11 32.51 21.10 -18.07
N GLU A 12 32.30 21.88 -17.00
CA GLU A 12 32.06 21.32 -15.67
C GLU A 12 30.67 20.68 -15.57
N LEU A 13 29.64 21.26 -16.20
CA LEU A 13 28.32 20.64 -16.31
C LEU A 13 28.37 19.30 -17.06
N ALA A 14 29.12 19.22 -18.15
CA ALA A 14 29.31 17.97 -18.89
C ALA A 14 30.03 16.91 -18.03
N ARG A 15 31.06 17.32 -17.27
CA ARG A 15 31.75 16.42 -16.34
C ARG A 15 30.84 15.91 -15.24
N LEU A 16 30.01 16.77 -14.65
CA LEU A 16 29.05 16.40 -13.61
C LEU A 16 27.96 15.48 -14.16
N ALA A 17 27.46 15.73 -15.37
CA ALA A 17 26.50 14.86 -16.04
C ALA A 17 27.09 13.46 -16.29
N ASP A 18 28.32 13.39 -16.80
CA ASP A 18 29.01 12.11 -17.06
C ASP A 18 29.27 11.32 -15.76
N LEU A 19 29.60 12.03 -14.67
CA LEU A 19 29.76 11.41 -13.34
C LEU A 19 28.42 10.93 -12.78
N ALA A 20 27.33 11.66 -13.02
CA ALA A 20 25.98 11.27 -12.62
C ALA A 20 25.49 10.05 -13.41
N GLU A 21 25.72 10.00 -14.73
CA GLU A 21 25.33 8.85 -15.58
C GLU A 21 26.08 7.57 -15.20
N ARG A 22 27.38 7.65 -14.90
CA ARG A 22 28.17 6.48 -14.45
C ARG A 22 27.73 5.91 -13.09
N ASN A 23 27.13 6.76 -12.25
CA ASN A 23 26.62 6.37 -10.94
C ASN A 23 25.10 6.20 -10.93
N ALA A 24 24.43 6.39 -12.08
CA ALA A 24 23.01 6.18 -12.19
C ALA A 24 22.72 4.68 -12.03
N PRO A 25 21.78 4.29 -11.15
CA PRO A 25 21.35 2.90 -11.11
C PRO A 25 20.80 2.49 -12.49
N PRO A 26 21.03 1.24 -12.91
CA PRO A 26 20.54 0.76 -14.20
C PRO A 26 19.02 0.97 -14.30
N PRO A 27 18.49 1.29 -15.50
CA PRO A 27 17.06 1.50 -15.70
C PRO A 27 16.29 0.29 -15.16
N SER A 28 15.32 0.55 -14.29
CA SER A 28 14.59 -0.47 -13.55
C SER A 28 13.96 -1.46 -14.51
N ALA A 29 14.54 -2.66 -14.60
CA ALA A 29 13.85 -3.82 -15.17
C ALA A 29 12.54 -4.04 -14.38
N MET A 30 11.54 -4.61 -15.04
CA MET A 30 10.32 -5.07 -14.35
C MET A 30 10.73 -5.80 -13.05
N PRO A 31 10.10 -5.49 -11.90
CA PRO A 31 10.49 -6.09 -10.65
C PRO A 31 10.36 -7.61 -10.75
N ASP A 32 11.42 -8.32 -10.43
CA ASP A 32 11.39 -9.77 -10.32
C ASP A 32 10.61 -10.17 -9.05
N LEU A 33 9.29 -10.22 -9.19
CA LEU A 33 8.38 -10.69 -8.15
C LEU A 33 8.55 -12.19 -7.84
N ALA A 34 9.31 -12.94 -8.65
CA ALA A 34 9.66 -14.33 -8.35
C ALA A 34 10.77 -14.43 -7.28
N ALA A 35 11.58 -13.37 -7.10
CA ALA A 35 12.76 -13.40 -6.24
C ALA A 35 12.47 -13.57 -4.73
N ALA A 36 11.28 -13.19 -4.28
CA ALA A 36 10.86 -13.30 -2.88
C ALA A 36 9.34 -13.36 -2.75
N ASP A 37 8.85 -13.67 -1.55
CA ASP A 37 7.42 -13.60 -1.23
C ASP A 37 7.00 -12.25 -0.63
N ALA A 38 7.97 -11.43 -0.22
CA ALA A 38 7.71 -10.12 0.35
C ALA A 38 8.69 -9.07 -0.17
N PHE A 39 8.21 -7.83 -0.29
CA PHE A 39 8.95 -6.71 -0.84
C PHE A 39 8.62 -5.41 -0.10
N VAL A 40 9.51 -4.42 -0.19
CA VAL A 40 9.24 -3.02 0.17
C VAL A 40 9.30 -2.18 -1.10
N TRP A 41 8.28 -1.34 -1.31
CA TRP A 41 8.25 -0.37 -2.40
C TRP A 41 9.25 0.76 -2.16
N GLN A 42 10.01 1.11 -3.19
CA GLN A 42 11.02 2.15 -3.17
C GLN A 42 10.71 3.12 -4.33
N PRO A 43 9.90 4.17 -4.10
CA PRO A 43 9.36 4.99 -5.16
C PRO A 43 10.42 5.74 -5.96
N GLU A 44 11.49 6.24 -5.32
CA GLU A 44 12.55 7.03 -5.98
C GLU A 44 13.28 6.22 -7.04
N ALA A 45 13.44 4.91 -6.79
CA ALA A 45 14.07 3.98 -7.72
C ALA A 45 13.06 3.16 -8.53
N LYS A 46 11.75 3.40 -8.35
CA LYS A 46 10.64 2.64 -8.95
C LYS A 46 10.85 1.13 -8.89
N ARG A 47 11.28 0.62 -7.74
CA ARG A 47 11.69 -0.79 -7.57
C ARG A 47 11.00 -1.43 -6.37
N LEU A 48 10.86 -2.75 -6.43
CA LEU A 48 10.47 -3.58 -5.30
C LEU A 48 11.71 -4.23 -4.70
N GLN A 49 12.05 -3.85 -3.47
CA GLN A 49 13.18 -4.43 -2.75
C GLN A 49 12.75 -5.75 -2.08
N PRO A 50 13.36 -6.91 -2.42
CA PRO A 50 12.99 -8.17 -1.79
C PRO A 50 13.36 -8.21 -0.31
N VAL A 51 12.46 -8.75 0.51
CA VAL A 51 12.64 -8.97 1.94
C VAL A 51 12.91 -10.45 2.19
N ALA A 52 14.18 -10.79 2.43
CA ALA A 52 14.60 -12.18 2.63
C ALA A 52 13.96 -12.85 3.86
N ARG A 53 13.72 -12.08 4.93
CA ARG A 53 13.09 -12.58 6.16
C ARG A 53 12.05 -11.58 6.68
N VAL A 54 10.78 -11.91 6.47
CA VAL A 54 9.67 -11.15 7.04
C VAL A 54 9.63 -11.37 8.55
N SER A 55 9.64 -10.28 9.32
CA SER A 55 9.40 -10.33 10.77
C SER A 55 7.93 -10.67 11.02
N ARG A 56 7.64 -11.95 11.20
CA ARG A 56 6.29 -12.48 11.43
C ARG A 56 6.24 -13.35 12.67
N VAL A 57 5.06 -13.40 13.27
CA VAL A 57 4.73 -14.30 14.38
C VAL A 57 3.83 -15.40 13.82
N ASP A 58 3.95 -16.62 14.34
CA ASP A 58 3.06 -17.72 13.94
C ASP A 58 1.60 -17.39 14.28
N LEU A 59 0.69 -17.74 13.38
CA LEU A 59 -0.73 -17.44 13.52
C LEU A 59 -1.32 -18.05 14.82
N SER A 60 -0.82 -19.22 15.25
CA SER A 60 -1.25 -19.91 16.47
C SER A 60 -0.90 -19.18 17.76
N LEU A 61 0.10 -18.29 17.73
CA LEU A 61 0.55 -17.50 18.88
C LEU A 61 -0.29 -16.23 19.09
N LEU A 62 -1.10 -15.84 18.10
CA LEU A 62 -2.01 -14.72 18.20
C LEU A 62 -3.29 -15.15 18.93
N LYS A 63 -3.32 -14.94 20.25
CA LYS A 63 -4.45 -15.28 21.13
C LYS A 63 -5.37 -14.08 21.36
N GLY A 64 -6.67 -14.35 21.56
CA GLY A 64 -7.66 -13.31 21.89
C GLY A 64 -8.16 -12.49 20.70
N ILE A 65 -7.73 -12.84 19.48
CA ILE A 65 -8.14 -12.20 18.23
C ILE A 65 -8.69 -13.21 17.22
N ASP A 66 -9.13 -14.39 17.69
CA ASP A 66 -9.51 -15.54 16.86
C ASP A 66 -10.52 -15.16 15.77
N ARG A 67 -11.54 -14.39 16.12
CA ARG A 67 -12.54 -13.90 15.14
C ARG A 67 -11.92 -13.05 14.03
N MET A 68 -11.08 -12.08 14.38
CA MET A 68 -10.43 -11.18 13.41
C MET A 68 -9.43 -11.95 12.56
N ARG A 69 -8.73 -12.91 13.17
CA ARG A 69 -7.82 -13.83 12.49
C ARG A 69 -8.55 -14.64 11.43
N ASP A 70 -9.65 -15.30 11.81
CA ASP A 70 -10.37 -16.21 10.91
C ASP A 70 -10.96 -15.44 9.72
N ILE A 71 -11.55 -14.26 9.96
CA ILE A 71 -12.07 -13.38 8.90
C ILE A 71 -10.95 -12.93 7.95
N LEU A 72 -9.79 -12.50 8.49
CA LEU A 72 -8.68 -12.06 7.66
C LEU A 72 -8.11 -13.21 6.83
N LEU A 73 -7.94 -14.39 7.45
CA LEU A 73 -7.39 -15.56 6.81
C LEU A 73 -8.29 -16.03 5.67
N GLU A 74 -9.61 -16.11 5.88
CA GLU A 74 -10.57 -16.45 4.84
C GLU A 74 -10.52 -15.47 3.66
N ASN A 75 -10.50 -14.16 3.94
CA ASN A 75 -10.38 -13.14 2.88
C ASN A 75 -9.06 -13.24 2.11
N THR A 76 -7.96 -13.53 2.81
CA THR A 76 -6.62 -13.69 2.22
C THR A 76 -6.54 -14.94 1.35
N GLU A 77 -7.11 -16.05 1.82
CA GLU A 77 -7.16 -17.32 1.07
C GLU A 77 -7.98 -17.15 -0.20
N ARG A 78 -9.17 -16.55 -0.11
CA ARG A 78 -10.01 -16.25 -1.28
C ARG A 78 -9.23 -15.47 -2.31
N PHE A 79 -8.56 -14.39 -1.90
CA PHE A 79 -7.75 -13.57 -2.78
C PHE A 79 -6.63 -14.38 -3.46
N ALA A 80 -5.89 -15.18 -2.70
CA ALA A 80 -4.79 -15.99 -3.24
C ALA A 80 -5.26 -17.07 -4.21
N ARG A 81 -6.50 -17.58 -4.05
CA ARG A 81 -7.18 -18.47 -5.00
C ARG A 81 -7.80 -17.75 -6.20
N GLY A 82 -7.65 -16.42 -6.29
CA GLY A 82 -8.22 -15.61 -7.36
C GLY A 82 -9.72 -15.36 -7.25
N LEU A 83 -10.30 -15.58 -6.07
CA LEU A 83 -11.69 -15.28 -5.76
C LEU A 83 -11.84 -13.83 -5.27
N PRO A 84 -13.06 -13.25 -5.32
CA PRO A 84 -13.32 -11.93 -4.77
C PRO A 84 -12.94 -11.83 -3.30
N ALA A 85 -12.21 -10.77 -2.97
CA ALA A 85 -11.74 -10.41 -1.64
C ALA A 85 -11.81 -8.89 -1.43
N ASN A 86 -11.94 -8.49 -0.19
CA ASN A 86 -12.08 -7.11 0.23
C ASN A 86 -10.73 -6.49 0.59
N ASN A 87 -10.60 -5.19 0.36
CA ASN A 87 -9.59 -4.37 1.02
C ASN A 87 -9.84 -4.38 2.53
N VAL A 88 -8.79 -4.45 3.33
CA VAL A 88 -8.89 -4.64 4.78
C VAL A 88 -8.28 -3.46 5.54
N LEU A 89 -9.02 -2.91 6.49
CA LEU A 89 -8.50 -1.98 7.48
C LEU A 89 -8.57 -2.61 8.88
N LEU A 90 -7.41 -2.84 9.48
CA LEU A 90 -7.26 -3.31 10.86
C LEU A 90 -7.00 -2.11 11.77
N TRP A 91 -7.86 -1.83 12.72
CA TRP A 91 -7.71 -0.67 13.61
C TRP A 91 -7.76 -1.07 15.08
N GLY A 92 -7.11 -0.28 15.94
CA GLY A 92 -7.07 -0.51 17.39
C GLY A 92 -5.76 -0.03 17.99
N ALA A 93 -5.57 -0.22 19.29
CA ALA A 93 -4.38 0.28 19.98
C ALA A 93 -3.06 -0.31 19.43
N ARG A 94 -1.95 0.42 19.63
CA ARG A 94 -0.60 -0.06 19.31
C ARG A 94 -0.31 -1.32 20.13
N GLY A 95 0.37 -2.29 19.52
CA GLY A 95 0.75 -3.54 20.19
C GLY A 95 -0.33 -4.64 20.16
N MET A 96 -1.52 -4.39 19.61
CA MET A 96 -2.59 -5.40 19.49
C MET A 96 -2.37 -6.46 18.38
N GLY A 97 -1.17 -6.54 17.80
CA GLY A 97 -0.83 -7.57 16.81
C GLY A 97 -1.42 -7.39 15.40
N LYS A 98 -1.94 -6.20 15.04
CA LYS A 98 -2.55 -5.91 13.73
C LYS A 98 -1.61 -6.23 12.54
N SER A 99 -0.39 -5.67 12.58
CA SER A 99 0.65 -5.89 11.55
C SER A 99 1.10 -7.35 11.53
N SER A 100 1.28 -7.94 12.72
CA SER A 100 1.63 -9.35 12.87
C SER A 100 0.57 -10.27 12.27
N LEU A 101 -0.72 -9.94 12.41
CA LEU A 101 -1.81 -10.74 11.87
C LEU A 101 -1.81 -10.74 10.33
N VAL A 102 -1.58 -9.59 9.69
CA VAL A 102 -1.47 -9.51 8.23
C VAL A 102 -0.32 -10.38 7.73
N LYS A 103 0.88 -10.23 8.34
CA LYS A 103 2.08 -10.99 7.98
C LYS A 103 1.90 -12.49 8.23
N ALA A 104 1.20 -12.87 9.29
CA ALA A 104 0.89 -14.26 9.63
C ALA A 104 -0.14 -14.86 8.65
N ALA A 105 -1.20 -14.13 8.30
CA ALA A 105 -2.22 -14.58 7.35
C ALA A 105 -1.64 -14.81 5.95
N HIS A 106 -0.83 -13.85 5.45
CA HIS A 106 -0.08 -14.01 4.20
C HIS A 106 0.80 -15.26 4.21
N ALA A 107 1.61 -15.43 5.25
CA ALA A 107 2.48 -16.59 5.37
C ALA A 107 1.69 -17.91 5.45
N SER A 108 0.58 -17.92 6.17
CA SER A 108 -0.26 -19.11 6.35
C SER A 108 -0.91 -19.54 5.04
N VAL A 109 -1.39 -18.59 4.22
CA VAL A 109 -2.01 -18.87 2.92
C VAL A 109 -1.00 -19.38 1.90
N ASN A 110 0.23 -18.85 1.89
CA ASN A 110 1.30 -19.34 1.01
C ASN A 110 1.75 -20.78 1.30
N LEU A 111 1.37 -21.33 2.46
CA LEU A 111 1.62 -22.74 2.81
C LEU A 111 0.46 -23.67 2.45
N MET A 112 -0.67 -23.15 1.97
CA MET A 112 -1.85 -23.95 1.62
C MET A 112 -1.68 -24.65 0.27
N GLU A 113 -2.17 -25.88 0.19
CA GLU A 113 -2.16 -26.63 -1.07
C GLU A 113 -3.13 -26.01 -2.10
N GLY A 114 -2.70 -26.02 -3.37
CA GLY A 114 -3.49 -25.51 -4.49
C GLY A 114 -3.63 -23.98 -4.53
N VAL A 115 -2.78 -23.26 -3.80
CA VAL A 115 -2.71 -21.79 -3.82
C VAL A 115 -1.39 -21.37 -4.43
N LEU A 116 -1.43 -20.44 -5.40
CA LEU A 116 -0.20 -19.82 -5.92
C LEU A 116 0.35 -18.84 -4.89
N PRO A 117 1.68 -18.75 -4.70
CA PRO A 117 2.28 -17.83 -3.73
C PRO A 117 1.86 -16.39 -3.98
N ALA A 118 1.11 -15.81 -3.04
CA ALA A 118 0.79 -14.40 -3.03
C ALA A 118 2.01 -13.59 -2.57
N LYS A 119 2.16 -12.38 -3.09
CA LYS A 119 3.26 -11.47 -2.74
C LYS A 119 2.77 -10.44 -1.74
N LEU A 120 3.55 -10.19 -0.69
CA LEU A 120 3.29 -9.14 0.29
C LEU A 120 4.19 -7.94 -0.03
N ILE A 121 3.62 -6.83 -0.45
CA ILE A 121 4.38 -5.62 -0.77
C ILE A 121 4.06 -4.57 0.27
N GLU A 122 5.06 -4.11 1.01
CA GLU A 122 4.93 -2.99 1.93
C GLU A 122 5.09 -1.67 1.19
N ILE A 123 4.15 -0.76 1.40
CA ILE A 123 4.25 0.65 1.02
C ILE A 123 4.23 1.48 2.29
N HIS A 124 5.17 2.41 2.44
CA HIS A 124 5.18 3.31 3.58
C HIS A 124 4.06 4.35 3.44
N ARG A 125 3.58 4.83 4.59
CA ARG A 125 2.51 5.82 4.67
C ARG A 125 2.88 7.10 3.91
N GLU A 126 4.15 7.50 3.97
CA GLU A 126 4.70 8.67 3.30
C GLU A 126 4.67 8.53 1.77
N ASP A 127 4.70 7.30 1.26
CA ASP A 127 4.78 6.99 -0.17
C ASP A 127 3.41 6.77 -0.82
N ILE A 128 2.31 6.93 -0.06
CA ILE A 128 0.93 6.67 -0.53
C ILE A 128 0.56 7.48 -1.76
N GLU A 129 1.16 8.65 -1.96
CA GLU A 129 0.97 9.44 -3.18
C GLU A 129 1.43 8.71 -4.46
N THR A 130 2.38 7.79 -4.34
CA THR A 130 2.97 6.99 -5.43
C THR A 130 2.19 5.71 -5.74
N LEU A 131 1.08 5.45 -5.03
CA LEU A 131 0.20 4.31 -5.26
C LEU A 131 -0.20 4.12 -6.73
N PRO A 132 -0.60 5.15 -7.50
CA PRO A 132 -0.98 4.96 -8.90
C PRO A 132 0.14 4.33 -9.75
N GLU A 133 1.38 4.75 -9.53
CA GLU A 133 2.54 4.20 -10.25
C GLU A 133 2.79 2.74 -9.88
N LEU A 134 2.73 2.43 -8.58
CA LEU A 134 2.88 1.05 -8.10
C LEU A 134 1.76 0.16 -8.64
N MET A 135 0.52 0.64 -8.67
CA MET A 135 -0.62 -0.13 -9.19
C MET A 135 -0.48 -0.40 -10.70
N ALA A 136 0.00 0.58 -11.47
CA ALA A 136 0.30 0.38 -12.89
C ALA A 136 1.38 -0.70 -13.09
N LEU A 137 2.43 -0.70 -12.27
CA LEU A 137 3.49 -1.71 -12.29
C LEU A 137 2.99 -3.12 -11.96
N LEU A 138 2.09 -3.23 -10.98
CA LEU A 138 1.58 -4.52 -10.50
C LEU A 138 0.49 -5.11 -11.40
N ARG A 139 -0.18 -4.30 -12.23
CA ARG A 139 -1.28 -4.74 -13.10
C ARG A 139 -0.88 -5.89 -14.03
N GLU A 140 0.32 -5.82 -14.59
CA GLU A 140 0.84 -6.83 -15.52
C GLU A 140 1.54 -8.01 -14.82
N ALA A 141 1.62 -8.00 -13.48
CA ALA A 141 2.30 -9.05 -12.73
C ALA A 141 1.46 -10.34 -12.69
N PRO A 142 2.05 -11.52 -12.96
CA PRO A 142 1.35 -12.81 -12.93
C PRO A 142 1.10 -13.33 -11.51
N TYR A 143 1.21 -12.47 -10.49
CA TYR A 143 1.08 -12.81 -9.08
C TYR A 143 -0.10 -12.09 -8.45
N ARG A 144 -0.71 -12.72 -7.44
CA ARG A 144 -1.63 -12.05 -6.52
C ARG A 144 -0.82 -11.28 -5.49
N VAL A 145 -1.17 -10.02 -5.26
CA VAL A 145 -0.39 -9.09 -4.45
C VAL A 145 -1.24 -8.50 -3.33
N ILE A 146 -0.81 -8.70 -2.09
CA ILE A 146 -1.31 -7.99 -0.93
C ILE A 146 -0.44 -6.75 -0.77
N LEU A 147 -0.98 -5.58 -1.12
CA LEU A 147 -0.34 -4.30 -0.90
C LEU A 147 -0.66 -3.84 0.52
N PHE A 148 0.36 -3.73 1.37
CA PHE A 148 0.26 -3.53 2.80
C PHE A 148 0.82 -2.18 3.22
N CYS A 149 0.05 -1.40 3.96
CA CYS A 149 0.51 -0.18 4.62
C CYS A 149 0.36 -0.31 6.13
N ASP A 150 1.47 -0.28 6.87
CA ASP A 150 1.42 -0.29 8.33
C ASP A 150 1.22 1.13 8.88
N ASP A 151 0.49 1.24 10.01
CA ASP A 151 0.18 2.49 10.71
C ASP A 151 -0.31 3.64 9.82
N LEU A 152 -1.26 3.34 8.95
CA LEU A 152 -1.93 4.30 8.08
C LEU A 152 -2.81 5.24 8.92
N SER A 153 -2.44 6.52 8.94
CA SER A 153 -3.30 7.62 9.38
C SER A 153 -2.84 8.92 8.73
N PHE A 154 -3.75 9.88 8.60
CA PHE A 154 -3.49 11.15 7.94
C PHE A 154 -3.67 12.31 8.92
N ASP A 155 -2.90 13.38 8.69
CA ASP A 155 -2.95 14.62 9.45
C ASP A 155 -3.59 15.76 8.64
N GLY A 156 -3.91 16.87 9.33
CA GLY A 156 -4.72 18.00 8.86
C GLY A 156 -4.35 18.68 7.53
N GLY A 157 -3.19 18.37 6.95
CA GLY A 157 -2.72 18.92 5.67
C GLY A 157 -2.22 17.86 4.69
N ASP A 158 -2.37 16.57 5.03
CA ASP A 158 -1.95 15.50 4.15
C ASP A 158 -2.92 15.39 2.98
N THR A 159 -2.40 15.38 1.75
CA THR A 159 -3.20 15.25 0.53
C THR A 159 -3.07 13.88 -0.12
N SER A 160 -2.15 13.05 0.37
CA SER A 160 -1.90 11.69 -0.14
C SER A 160 -3.11 10.76 0.04
N TYR A 161 -4.00 11.06 1.00
CA TYR A 161 -5.25 10.33 1.18
C TYR A 161 -6.13 10.31 -0.08
N LYS A 162 -6.01 11.31 -0.98
CA LYS A 162 -6.72 11.34 -2.26
C LYS A 162 -6.23 10.25 -3.21
N SER A 163 -4.91 9.99 -3.23
CA SER A 163 -4.33 8.88 -4.01
C SER A 163 -4.82 7.54 -3.48
N LEU A 164 -4.89 7.38 -2.16
CA LEU A 164 -5.48 6.18 -1.55
C LEU A 164 -6.97 6.04 -1.90
N LYS A 165 -7.75 7.12 -1.80
CA LYS A 165 -9.17 7.13 -2.14
C LYS A 165 -9.38 6.68 -3.59
N ALA A 166 -8.65 7.26 -4.53
CA ALA A 166 -8.72 6.90 -5.95
C ALA A 166 -8.33 5.43 -6.20
N ALA A 167 -7.31 4.92 -5.49
CA ALA A 167 -6.88 3.52 -5.60
C ALA A 167 -7.93 2.53 -5.05
N LEU A 168 -8.69 2.92 -4.02
CA LEU A 168 -9.75 2.08 -3.42
C LEU A 168 -11.08 2.17 -4.19
N GLU A 169 -11.45 3.35 -4.68
CA GLU A 169 -12.69 3.58 -5.44
C GLU A 169 -12.60 3.04 -6.87
N GLY A 170 -11.39 2.89 -7.40
CA GLY A 170 -11.17 2.46 -8.78
C GLY A 170 -11.54 3.59 -9.74
N GLY A 171 -10.57 4.44 -10.10
CA GLY A 171 -10.70 5.41 -11.18
C GLY A 171 -10.93 4.75 -12.55
N ILE A 172 -10.79 5.50 -13.65
CA ILE A 172 -11.01 4.97 -15.02
C ILE A 172 -10.19 3.71 -15.31
N GLU A 173 -8.95 3.65 -14.81
CA GLU A 173 -8.09 2.46 -14.97
C GLU A 173 -8.44 1.33 -13.98
N GLY A 174 -9.21 1.62 -12.92
CA GLY A 174 -9.60 0.67 -11.89
C GLY A 174 -8.45 0.13 -11.05
N ARG A 175 -8.78 -0.51 -9.92
CA ARG A 175 -7.83 -1.33 -9.15
C ARG A 175 -7.51 -2.62 -9.94
N PRO A 176 -6.23 -3.03 -10.09
CA PRO A 176 -5.91 -4.31 -10.69
C PRO A 176 -6.55 -5.47 -9.95
N GLU A 177 -7.13 -6.44 -10.68
CA GLU A 177 -7.80 -7.61 -10.08
C GLU A 177 -6.85 -8.46 -9.23
N ASN A 178 -5.56 -8.43 -9.55
CA ASN A 178 -4.49 -9.15 -8.87
C ASN A 178 -3.92 -8.41 -7.66
N VAL A 179 -4.48 -7.27 -7.23
CA VAL A 179 -4.00 -6.51 -6.07
C VAL A 179 -5.11 -6.30 -5.03
N VAL A 180 -4.85 -6.58 -3.75
CA VAL A 180 -5.74 -6.20 -2.62
C VAL A 180 -4.99 -5.33 -1.63
N PHE A 181 -5.65 -4.33 -1.05
CA PHE A 181 -5.03 -3.36 -0.15
C PHE A 181 -5.36 -3.63 1.31
N TYR A 182 -4.33 -3.87 2.13
CA TYR A 182 -4.43 -4.10 3.58
C TYR A 182 -3.75 -2.95 4.30
N ALA A 183 -4.40 -2.40 5.33
CA ALA A 183 -3.81 -1.36 6.15
C ALA A 183 -4.01 -1.64 7.63
N THR A 184 -3.05 -1.24 8.46
CA THR A 184 -3.29 -1.11 9.90
C THR A 184 -3.42 0.37 10.28
N SER A 185 -4.15 0.67 11.35
CA SER A 185 -4.22 2.03 11.89
C SER A 185 -4.34 2.00 13.41
N ASN A 186 -3.72 2.97 14.08
CA ASN A 186 -3.96 3.20 15.50
C ASN A 186 -5.25 3.99 15.76
N ARG A 187 -5.91 4.48 14.71
CA ARG A 187 -7.16 5.25 14.77
C ARG A 187 -8.26 4.48 14.06
N ARG A 188 -9.48 4.57 14.60
CA ARG A 188 -10.67 3.99 13.94
C ARG A 188 -10.93 4.64 12.58
N HIS A 189 -10.77 5.96 12.51
CA HIS A 189 -10.91 6.74 11.28
C HIS A 189 -9.53 7.20 10.81
N LEU A 190 -9.26 7.04 9.52
CA LEU A 190 -7.97 7.41 8.90
C LEU A 190 -7.77 8.93 8.83
N LEU A 191 -8.86 9.69 8.71
CA LEU A 191 -8.85 11.15 8.63
C LEU A 191 -9.26 11.79 9.98
N PRO A 192 -8.69 12.95 10.35
CA PRO A 192 -9.18 13.78 11.46
C PRO A 192 -10.60 14.30 11.22
N ARG A 193 -11.32 14.60 12.31
CA ARG A 193 -12.74 15.05 12.23
C ARG A 193 -12.91 16.32 11.40
N ASP A 194 -12.04 17.31 11.57
CA ASP A 194 -12.15 18.60 10.87
C ASP A 194 -11.95 18.43 9.35
N MET A 195 -11.05 17.53 8.94
CA MET A 195 -10.89 17.19 7.52
C MET A 195 -12.11 16.43 6.98
N MET A 196 -12.68 15.51 7.78
CA MET A 196 -13.92 14.84 7.42
C MET A 196 -15.06 15.85 7.24
N GLU A 197 -15.11 16.92 8.03
CA GLU A 197 -16.11 17.98 7.93
C GLU A 197 -15.90 18.92 6.73
N ASN A 198 -14.65 19.19 6.36
CA ASN A 198 -14.33 19.95 5.16
C ASN A 198 -14.70 19.18 3.89
N GLU A 199 -14.44 17.87 3.81
CA GLU A 199 -14.96 17.05 2.70
C GLU A 199 -16.50 17.10 2.62
N ARG A 200 -17.19 17.07 3.77
CA ARG A 200 -18.66 17.17 3.83
C ARG A 200 -19.16 18.51 3.27
N SER A 201 -18.45 19.60 3.51
CA SER A 201 -18.88 20.95 3.14
C SER A 201 -18.72 21.24 1.65
N THR A 202 -17.85 20.50 0.96
CA THR A 202 -17.67 20.60 -0.51
C THR A 202 -18.65 19.74 -1.32
N ALA A 203 -19.46 18.88 -0.67
CA ALA A 203 -20.48 18.09 -1.34
C ALA A 203 -21.68 18.96 -1.73
N ILE A 204 -22.03 18.96 -3.02
CA ILE A 204 -22.96 19.92 -3.63
C ILE A 204 -24.43 19.72 -3.19
N ASN A 205 -24.79 18.55 -2.61
CA ASN A 205 -26.17 18.21 -2.24
C ASN A 205 -26.36 17.91 -0.73
N PRO A 206 -27.10 18.75 0.02
CA PRO A 206 -27.35 18.56 1.46
C PRO A 206 -28.20 17.33 1.83
N GLY A 207 -28.97 16.79 0.88
CA GLY A 207 -29.90 15.66 1.09
C GLY A 207 -29.26 14.27 0.90
N GLU A 208 -28.26 14.14 0.03
CA GLU A 208 -27.44 12.92 -0.15
C GLU A 208 -26.32 12.83 0.91
N ALA A 209 -25.98 13.96 1.54
CA ALA A 209 -24.92 14.11 2.52
C ALA A 209 -25.12 13.32 3.84
N VAL A 210 -26.28 12.69 4.06
CA VAL A 210 -26.52 11.86 5.25
C VAL A 210 -26.12 10.40 5.03
N GLU A 211 -26.19 9.89 3.79
CA GLU A 211 -25.82 8.50 3.44
C GLU A 211 -24.37 8.37 2.94
N GLU A 212 -23.72 9.46 2.51
CA GLU A 212 -22.32 9.49 2.05
C GLU A 212 -21.31 9.78 3.19
N LYS A 213 -21.65 9.39 4.42
CA LYS A 213 -20.82 9.65 5.60
C LYS A 213 -19.84 8.49 5.80
N VAL A 214 -18.54 8.83 5.92
CA VAL A 214 -17.34 7.95 6.12
C VAL A 214 -16.57 7.64 4.80
N SER A 215 -16.13 8.69 4.10
CA SER A 215 -15.70 8.62 2.68
C SER A 215 -14.51 7.72 2.32
N LEU A 216 -13.59 7.42 3.25
CA LEU A 216 -12.36 6.65 2.96
C LEU A 216 -12.28 5.32 3.70
N SER A 217 -12.54 5.30 5.00
CA SER A 217 -12.49 4.07 5.80
C SER A 217 -13.55 3.05 5.37
N ASP A 218 -14.71 3.49 4.89
CA ASP A 218 -15.76 2.57 4.41
C ASP A 218 -15.46 1.98 3.03
N ARG A 219 -14.43 2.48 2.34
CA ARG A 219 -13.93 1.86 1.10
C ARG A 219 -13.14 0.57 1.38
N PHE A 220 -12.85 0.29 2.64
CA PHE A 220 -12.36 -1.01 3.07
C PHE A 220 -13.57 -1.93 3.34
N GLY A 221 -13.79 -2.87 2.43
CA GLY A 221 -14.88 -3.84 2.55
C GLY A 221 -14.78 -4.76 3.78
N LEU A 222 -13.61 -4.83 4.43
CA LEU A 222 -13.45 -5.46 5.75
C LEU A 222 -12.80 -4.50 6.74
N TRP A 223 -13.50 -4.26 7.84
CA TRP A 223 -13.07 -3.36 8.91
C TRP A 223 -12.98 -4.11 10.24
N LEU A 224 -11.75 -4.42 10.66
CA LEU A 224 -11.47 -5.30 11.80
C LEU A 224 -10.97 -4.48 13.00
N GLY A 225 -11.77 -4.39 14.05
CA GLY A 225 -11.44 -3.62 15.27
C GLY A 225 -10.82 -4.48 16.37
N PHE A 226 -9.70 -4.03 16.91
CA PHE A 226 -8.95 -4.65 18.01
C PHE A 226 -9.14 -3.80 19.28
N HIS A 227 -9.74 -4.38 20.31
CA HIS A 227 -10.07 -3.74 21.59
C HIS A 227 -10.00 -4.74 22.73
#